data_AF-A0A3N9UWC4-F1
#
_entry.id   AF-A0A3N9UWC4-F1
#
_cell.length_a   1.000
_cell.length_b   1.000
_cell.length_c   1.000
_cell.angle_alpha   90.00
_cell.angle_beta   90.00
_cell.angle_gamma   90.00
#
_symmetry.space_group_name_H-M   'P 1'
#
loop_
_entity.id
_entity.type
_entity.pdbx_description
1 polymer ?
#
loop_
_entity_poly.entity_id
_entity_poly.type
_entity_poly.pdbx_seq_one_letter_code
_entity_poly.pdbx_strand_id
1 'polypeptide(L)'
;MKIVNNFNFDIVILGAGANGSHFFRNLLQDMATYGSRLQLTRILIADGDRTEKKNLDNQLFDEEDIGEFKVTALAERYGEHYGIDILAVPEYITDCEMLDRLFANDGRFKILIGCVDNNRTRQLFNDYFNHVDDLLYIDAGIEGVMVKEEIDENIPSHQRDKMIIGSGFSGQVVVGFKAKGEVILQPLCELYPNVLTDTESVFPTGRQMMSA
;
A
#
# COMPACT_ATOMS: atom_id res chain seq x y z
N MET A 1 -24.78 -3.92 17.11
CA MET A 1 -23.61 -4.30 17.94
C MET A 1 -22.96 -3.01 18.43
N LYS A 2 -23.10 -2.67 19.73
CA LYS A 2 -22.42 -1.51 20.32
C LYS A 2 -21.04 -1.97 20.77
N ILE A 3 -20.02 -1.59 20.02
CA ILE A 3 -18.62 -1.77 20.43
C ILE A 3 -18.36 -0.70 21.50
N VAL A 4 -18.07 -1.14 22.74
CA VAL A 4 -18.09 -0.33 23.97
C VAL A 4 -16.71 0.16 24.44
N ASN A 5 -15.64 -0.26 23.77
CA ASN A 5 -14.27 0.14 24.10
C ASN A 5 -13.71 1.11 23.04
N ASN A 6 -12.93 2.10 23.48
CA ASN A 6 -12.05 2.84 22.59
C ASN A 6 -10.92 1.88 22.18
N PHE A 7 -10.91 1.48 20.90
CA PHE A 7 -9.81 0.72 20.33
C PHE A 7 -8.82 1.72 19.73
N ASN A 8 -7.55 1.57 20.09
CA ASN A 8 -6.49 2.43 19.57
C ASN A 8 -5.70 1.63 18.55
N PHE A 9 -5.78 2.06 17.30
CA PHE A 9 -5.07 1.42 16.20
C PHE A 9 -3.89 2.28 15.77
N ASP A 10 -2.84 1.64 15.28
CA ASP A 10 -1.76 2.30 14.58
C ASP A 10 -1.73 1.76 13.15
N ILE A 11 -2.24 2.56 12.22
CA ILE A 11 -2.47 2.18 10.84
C ILE A 11 -1.32 2.73 9.99
N VAL A 12 -0.57 1.82 9.38
CA VAL A 12 0.49 2.14 8.42
C VAL A 12 0.06 1.65 7.04
N ILE A 13 -0.02 2.56 6.08
CA ILE A 13 -0.40 2.31 4.70
C ILE A 13 0.85 2.46 3.82
N LEU A 14 1.20 1.43 3.06
CA LEU A 14 2.28 1.49 2.07
C LEU A 14 1.72 1.44 0.66
N GLY A 15 2.12 2.41 -0.15
CA GLY A 15 1.65 2.60 -1.52
C GLY A 15 0.57 3.67 -1.62
N ALA A 16 0.87 4.72 -2.38
CA ALA A 16 0.03 5.89 -2.65
C ALA A 16 -0.37 5.99 -4.14
N GLY A 17 -0.26 4.88 -4.88
CA GLY A 17 -0.73 4.76 -6.27
C GLY A 17 -2.26 4.76 -6.39
N ALA A 18 -2.80 4.16 -7.45
CA ALA A 18 -4.25 4.13 -7.69
C ALA A 18 -5.03 3.58 -6.48
N ASN A 19 -4.79 2.33 -6.08
CA ASN A 19 -5.47 1.74 -4.93
C ASN A 19 -5.22 2.51 -3.64
N GLY A 20 -3.96 2.87 -3.39
CA GLY A 20 -3.54 3.59 -2.20
C GLY A 20 -4.30 4.90 -2.02
N SER A 21 -4.33 5.72 -3.06
CA SER A 21 -4.99 7.03 -3.03
C SER A 21 -6.51 6.91 -2.78
N HIS A 22 -7.21 6.01 -3.48
CA HIS A 22 -8.65 5.78 -3.26
C HIS A 22 -8.95 5.19 -1.88
N PHE A 23 -8.19 4.19 -1.45
CA PHE A 23 -8.37 3.57 -0.13
C PHE A 23 -8.15 4.58 0.99
N PHE A 24 -7.06 5.35 0.90
CA PHE A 24 -6.70 6.36 1.89
C PHE A 24 -7.81 7.40 2.06
N ARG A 25 -8.31 8.00 0.97
CA ARG A 25 -9.41 8.98 1.03
C ARG A 25 -10.68 8.39 1.64
N ASN A 26 -11.06 7.17 1.25
CA ASN A 26 -12.26 6.52 1.78
C ASN A 26 -12.12 6.19 3.28
N LEU A 27 -10.95 5.73 3.71
CA LEU A 27 -10.65 5.50 5.13
C LEU A 27 -10.82 6.79 5.92
N LEU A 28 -10.26 7.92 5.46
CA LEU A 28 -10.39 9.19 6.17
C LEU A 28 -11.84 9.69 6.24
N GLN A 29 -12.62 9.49 5.18
CA GLN A 29 -14.06 9.80 5.19
C GLN A 29 -14.83 8.97 6.24
N ASP A 30 -14.55 7.66 6.32
CA ASP A 30 -15.16 6.79 7.32
C ASP A 30 -14.74 7.21 8.73
N MET A 31 -13.45 7.48 8.94
CA MET A 31 -12.91 7.94 10.22
C MET A 31 -13.58 9.24 10.69
N ALA A 32 -13.72 10.22 9.80
CA ALA A 32 -14.43 11.48 10.08
C ALA A 32 -15.90 11.24 10.47
N THR A 33 -16.56 10.26 9.83
CA THR A 33 -17.95 9.89 10.12
C THR A 33 -18.09 9.23 11.50
N TYR A 34 -17.13 8.41 11.91
CA TYR A 34 -17.18 7.66 13.19
C TYR A 34 -16.36 8.31 14.33
N GLY A 35 -15.91 9.55 14.14
CA GLY A 35 -14.75 10.19 14.78
C GLY A 35 -14.58 10.06 16.29
N SER A 36 -15.64 10.01 17.10
CA SER A 36 -15.50 9.87 18.57
C SER A 36 -14.95 8.52 19.01
N ARG A 37 -15.09 7.47 18.20
CA ARG A 37 -14.67 6.10 18.54
C ARG A 37 -13.22 5.80 18.14
N LEU A 38 -12.64 6.62 17.28
CA LEU A 38 -11.36 6.36 16.64
C LEU A 38 -10.35 7.49 16.89
N GLN A 39 -10.63 8.40 17.84
CA GLN A 39 -9.82 9.60 18.13
C GLN A 39 -8.35 9.31 18.47
N LEU A 40 -8.04 8.11 18.97
CA LEU A 40 -6.68 7.72 19.34
C LEU A 40 -5.98 6.88 18.27
N THR A 41 -6.60 6.75 17.10
CA THR A 41 -6.02 6.05 15.95
C THR A 41 -4.95 6.93 15.32
N ARG A 42 -3.76 6.37 15.15
CA ARG A 42 -2.68 7.00 14.37
C ARG A 42 -2.75 6.47 12.94
N ILE A 43 -2.55 7.37 11.97
CA ILE A 43 -2.48 7.02 10.56
C ILE A 43 -1.16 7.54 9.99
N LEU A 44 -0.42 6.65 9.32
CA LEU A 44 0.76 6.97 8.54
C LEU A 44 0.62 6.40 7.13
N ILE A 45 1.00 7.18 6.12
CA ILE A 45 1.12 6.73 4.73
C ILE A 45 2.57 6.87 4.25
N ALA A 46 3.09 5.86 3.55
CA ALA A 46 4.45 5.83 3.04
C ALA A 46 4.50 5.41 1.55
N ASP A 47 5.25 6.16 0.76
CA ASP A 47 5.57 5.91 -0.65
C ASP A 47 6.74 6.81 -1.06
N GLY A 48 7.67 6.30 -1.86
CA GLY A 48 8.81 7.07 -2.37
C GLY A 48 8.52 7.81 -3.69
N ASP A 49 7.36 7.60 -4.30
CA ASP A 49 7.01 8.18 -5.60
C ASP A 49 6.60 9.66 -5.51
N ARG A 50 6.93 10.39 -6.59
CA ARG A 50 6.37 11.70 -6.88
C ARG A 50 5.20 11.59 -7.87
N THR A 51 4.29 12.54 -7.80
CA THR A 51 3.14 12.63 -8.71
C THR A 51 3.62 13.01 -10.11
N GLU A 52 3.24 12.21 -11.09
CA GLU A 52 3.46 12.49 -12.51
C GLU A 52 2.14 12.83 -13.21
N LYS A 53 2.20 13.51 -14.37
CA LYS A 53 1.01 13.86 -15.16
C LYS A 53 0.10 12.66 -15.49
N LYS A 54 0.68 11.49 -15.77
CA LYS A 54 -0.08 10.25 -16.05
C LYS A 54 -0.87 9.74 -14.83
N ASN A 55 -0.53 10.17 -13.62
CA ASN A 55 -1.21 9.72 -12.41
C ASN A 55 -2.57 10.40 -12.22
N LEU A 56 -2.80 11.54 -12.85
CA LEU A 56 -4.07 12.28 -12.75
C LEU A 56 -5.27 11.49 -13.33
N ASP A 57 -5.02 10.53 -14.22
CA ASP A 57 -6.08 9.78 -14.90
C ASP A 57 -6.80 8.79 -13.97
N ASN A 58 -6.08 8.20 -12.99
CA ASN A 58 -6.61 7.11 -12.17
C ASN A 58 -6.22 7.17 -10.67
N GLN A 59 -5.44 8.15 -10.26
CA GLN A 59 -5.04 8.38 -8.86
C GLN A 59 -5.57 9.74 -8.40
N LEU A 60 -5.78 9.91 -7.10
CA LEU A 60 -6.45 11.10 -6.54
C LEU A 60 -5.52 12.32 -6.37
N PHE A 61 -4.91 12.76 -7.45
CA PHE A 61 -4.04 13.94 -7.53
C PHE A 61 -4.60 14.99 -8.50
N ASP A 62 -4.22 16.25 -8.31
CA ASP A 62 -4.53 17.35 -9.24
C ASP A 62 -3.26 17.86 -9.95
N GLU A 63 -3.44 18.75 -10.93
CA GLU A 63 -2.32 19.33 -11.69
C GLU A 63 -1.30 20.05 -10.80
N GLU A 64 -1.75 20.63 -9.68
CA GLU A 64 -0.91 21.34 -8.71
C GLU A 64 0.01 20.39 -7.93
N ASP A 65 -0.33 19.09 -7.84
CA ASP A 65 0.48 18.11 -7.13
C ASP A 65 1.64 17.57 -7.98
N ILE A 66 1.72 17.90 -9.27
CA ILE A 66 2.75 17.34 -10.16
C ILE A 66 4.15 17.72 -9.64
N GLY A 67 4.97 16.69 -9.40
CA GLY A 67 6.30 16.83 -8.84
C GLY A 67 6.35 16.77 -7.30
N GLU A 68 5.23 16.90 -6.60
CA GLU A 68 5.15 16.64 -5.15
C GLU A 68 5.27 15.14 -4.85
N PHE A 69 5.67 14.81 -3.62
CA PHE A 69 5.57 13.42 -3.17
C PHE A 69 4.10 13.02 -3.03
N LYS A 70 3.75 11.85 -3.57
CA LYS A 70 2.35 11.36 -3.56
C LYS A 70 1.76 11.35 -2.16
N VAL A 71 2.53 10.88 -1.19
CA VAL A 71 2.10 10.82 0.22
C VAL A 71 1.87 12.19 0.83
N THR A 72 2.69 13.19 0.49
CA THR A 72 2.52 14.56 0.96
C THR A 72 1.24 15.16 0.39
N ALA A 73 1.06 15.07 -0.94
CA ALA A 73 -0.13 15.57 -1.62
C ALA A 73 -1.44 14.95 -1.06
N LEU A 74 -1.47 13.63 -0.83
CA LEU A 74 -2.65 12.98 -0.24
C LEU A 74 -2.87 13.40 1.22
N ALA A 75 -1.81 13.41 2.03
CA ALA A 75 -1.90 13.70 3.46
C ALA A 75 -2.36 15.14 3.71
N GLU A 76 -1.83 16.13 3.00
CA GLU A 76 -2.25 17.52 3.11
C GLU A 76 -3.70 17.66 2.66
N ARG A 77 -4.01 17.27 1.42
CA ARG A 77 -5.34 17.42 0.81
C ARG A 77 -6.45 16.78 1.65
N TYR A 78 -6.32 15.49 1.96
CA TYR A 78 -7.39 14.74 2.60
C TYR A 78 -7.30 14.79 4.12
N GLY A 79 -6.11 14.94 4.71
CA GLY A 79 -5.96 15.20 6.14
C GLY A 79 -6.62 16.52 6.54
N GLU A 80 -6.34 17.60 5.81
CA GLU A 80 -6.99 18.91 6.05
C GLU A 80 -8.50 18.85 5.79
N HIS A 81 -8.93 18.24 4.67
CA HIS A 81 -10.35 18.15 4.31
C HIS A 81 -11.19 17.43 5.39
N TYR A 82 -10.66 16.36 5.98
CA TYR A 82 -11.35 15.59 7.01
C TYR A 82 -11.00 15.99 8.45
N GLY A 83 -10.02 16.89 8.64
CA GLY A 83 -9.54 17.30 9.96
C GLY A 83 -8.87 16.17 10.73
N ILE A 84 -8.09 15.33 10.03
CA ILE A 84 -7.40 14.17 10.60
C ILE A 84 -5.89 14.38 10.44
N ASP A 85 -5.14 14.26 11.54
CA ASP A 85 -3.69 14.34 11.51
C ASP A 85 -3.11 13.08 10.85
N ILE A 86 -2.39 13.26 9.74
CA ILE A 86 -1.76 12.18 8.98
C ILE A 86 -0.26 12.37 8.97
N LEU A 87 0.49 11.30 9.23
CA LEU A 87 1.93 11.26 9.01
C LEU A 87 2.23 10.78 7.59
N ALA A 88 3.08 11.51 6.86
CA ALA A 88 3.53 11.14 5.53
C ALA A 88 5.04 10.84 5.53
N VAL A 89 5.43 9.71 4.95
CA VAL A 89 6.84 9.30 4.82
C VAL A 89 7.18 9.15 3.32
N PRO A 90 7.89 10.11 2.71
CA PRO A 90 8.20 10.12 1.28
C PRO A 90 9.41 9.23 0.94
N GLU A 91 9.42 7.99 1.43
CA GLU A 91 10.54 7.06 1.29
C GLU A 91 10.08 5.66 0.90
N TYR A 92 10.92 4.94 0.14
CA TYR A 92 10.73 3.53 -0.13
C TYR A 92 11.17 2.69 1.08
N ILE A 93 10.27 1.84 1.56
CA ILE A 93 10.52 0.95 2.68
C ILE A 93 11.07 -0.37 2.16
N THR A 94 12.30 -0.72 2.54
CA THR A 94 13.06 -1.81 1.90
C THR A 94 13.50 -2.93 2.85
N ASP A 95 13.25 -2.78 4.14
CA ASP A 95 13.54 -3.80 5.15
C ASP A 95 12.57 -3.72 6.34
N CYS A 96 12.60 -4.74 7.19
CA CYS A 96 11.71 -4.85 8.35
C CYS A 96 11.98 -3.78 9.42
N GLU A 97 13.22 -3.28 9.53
CA GLU A 97 13.58 -2.25 10.52
C GLU A 97 13.01 -0.89 10.12
N MET A 98 13.07 -0.54 8.83
CA MET A 98 12.38 0.62 8.28
C MET A 98 10.86 0.50 8.49
N LEU A 99 10.28 -0.67 8.20
CA LEU A 99 8.85 -0.89 8.36
C LEU A 99 8.41 -0.81 9.83
N ASP A 100 9.16 -1.39 10.76
CA ASP A 100 8.84 -1.30 12.19
C ASP A 100 8.88 0.15 12.70
N ARG A 101 9.85 0.96 12.23
CA ARG A 101 9.96 2.39 12.57
C ARG A 101 8.76 3.24 12.11
N LEU A 102 7.94 2.75 11.17
CA LEU A 102 6.71 3.43 10.78
C LEU A 102 5.62 3.32 11.85
N PHE A 103 5.66 2.29 12.69
CA PHE A 103 4.76 2.13 13.83
C PHE A 103 5.27 2.93 15.04
N ALA A 104 4.35 3.48 15.82
CA ALA A 104 4.65 4.23 17.04
C ALA A 104 5.17 3.37 18.18
N ASN A 105 4.87 2.06 18.18
CA ASN A 105 5.28 1.10 19.21
C ASN A 105 4.86 1.51 20.63
N ASP A 106 3.69 2.14 20.79
CA ASP A 106 3.17 2.68 22.05
C ASP A 106 1.96 1.90 22.62
N GLY A 107 1.79 0.66 22.17
CA GLY A 107 0.74 -0.26 22.65
C GLY A 107 -0.57 -0.21 21.85
N ARG A 108 -0.69 0.68 20.85
CA ARG A 108 -1.77 0.58 19.85
C ARG A 108 -1.62 -0.71 19.04
N PHE A 109 -2.75 -1.30 18.62
CA PHE A 109 -2.72 -2.50 17.78
C PHE A 109 -2.27 -2.13 16.36
N LYS A 110 -1.24 -2.82 15.85
CA LYS A 110 -0.64 -2.55 14.53
C LYS A 110 -1.53 -3.04 13.39
N ILE A 111 -1.83 -2.17 12.45
CA ILE A 111 -2.50 -2.50 11.19
C ILE A 111 -1.59 -2.08 10.03
N LEU A 112 -1.15 -3.06 9.25
CA LEU A 112 -0.41 -2.85 8.01
C LEU A 112 -1.35 -2.98 6.82
N ILE A 113 -1.41 -1.96 5.96
CA ILE A 113 -2.21 -1.98 4.74
C ILE A 113 -1.28 -1.84 3.55
N GLY A 114 -1.13 -2.92 2.78
CA GLY A 114 -0.31 -2.97 1.58
C GLY A 114 -1.12 -2.64 0.33
N CYS A 115 -0.91 -1.46 -0.23
CA CYS A 115 -1.51 -0.99 -1.49
C CYS A 115 -0.45 -0.91 -2.60
N VAL A 116 0.48 -1.86 -2.61
CA VAL A 116 1.61 -1.92 -3.55
C VAL A 116 1.34 -2.89 -4.69
N ASP A 117 1.95 -2.64 -5.85
CA ASP A 117 1.89 -3.48 -7.05
C ASP A 117 3.09 -4.44 -7.18
N ASN A 118 4.12 -4.25 -6.35
CA ASN A 118 5.40 -4.95 -6.44
C ASN A 118 5.50 -6.13 -5.46
N ASN A 119 5.83 -7.33 -5.98
CA ASN A 119 5.96 -8.54 -5.18
C ASN A 119 7.13 -8.50 -4.18
N ARG A 120 8.22 -7.79 -4.48
CA ARG A 120 9.34 -7.64 -3.53
C ARG A 120 8.90 -6.94 -2.25
N THR A 121 8.05 -5.92 -2.37
CA THR A 121 7.49 -5.25 -1.19
C THR A 121 6.47 -6.15 -0.47
N ARG A 122 5.69 -6.97 -1.19
CA ARG A 122 4.81 -7.98 -0.58
C ARG A 122 5.59 -9.07 0.17
N GLN A 123 6.76 -9.47 -0.32
CA GLN A 123 7.68 -10.36 0.41
C GLN A 123 8.16 -9.71 1.71
N LEU A 124 8.52 -8.42 1.70
CA LEU A 124 8.85 -7.67 2.91
C LEU A 124 7.69 -7.68 3.92
N PHE A 125 6.45 -7.52 3.46
CA PHE A 125 5.28 -7.60 4.35
C PHE A 125 5.12 -8.98 4.99
N ASN A 126 5.40 -10.04 4.23
CA ASN A 126 5.42 -11.40 4.77
C ASN A 126 6.54 -11.59 5.80
N ASP A 127 7.75 -11.12 5.52
CA ASP A 127 8.88 -11.20 6.45
C ASP A 127 8.54 -10.47 7.77
N TYR A 128 7.97 -9.27 7.67
CA TYR A 128 7.56 -8.50 8.83
C TYR A 128 6.39 -9.16 9.59
N PHE A 129 5.39 -9.67 8.89
CA PHE A 129 4.29 -10.44 9.50
C PHE A 129 4.81 -11.64 10.29
N ASN A 130 5.84 -12.31 9.78
CA ASN A 130 6.48 -13.42 10.46
C ASN A 130 7.35 -12.99 11.64
N HIS A 131 7.92 -11.78 11.60
CA HIS A 131 8.78 -11.23 12.63
C HIS A 131 8.05 -10.75 13.89
N VAL A 132 6.82 -10.24 13.76
CA VAL A 132 6.07 -9.66 14.88
C VAL A 132 5.01 -10.60 15.47
N ASP A 133 4.59 -10.35 16.71
CA ASP A 133 3.61 -11.18 17.43
C ASP A 133 2.15 -10.75 17.23
N ASP A 134 1.91 -9.47 16.97
CA ASP A 134 0.57 -8.87 16.87
C ASP A 134 0.49 -7.95 15.64
N LEU A 135 -0.26 -8.36 14.62
CA LEU A 135 -0.43 -7.61 13.39
C LEU A 135 -1.70 -8.02 12.64
N LEU A 136 -2.47 -7.02 12.20
CA LEU A 136 -3.43 -7.20 11.11
C LEU A 136 -2.79 -6.69 9.82
N TYR A 137 -2.47 -7.59 8.90
CA TYR A 137 -1.95 -7.25 7.59
C TYR A 137 -3.05 -7.41 6.55
N ILE A 138 -3.38 -6.33 5.84
CA ILE A 138 -4.33 -6.30 4.74
C ILE A 138 -3.53 -6.02 3.46
N ASP A 139 -3.45 -7.00 2.57
CA ASP A 139 -2.97 -6.80 1.21
C ASP A 139 -4.15 -6.41 0.31
N ALA A 140 -4.01 -5.30 -0.42
CA ALA A 140 -4.96 -4.81 -1.41
C ALA A 140 -4.23 -4.59 -2.75
N GLY A 141 -3.56 -5.63 -3.23
CA GLY A 141 -2.87 -5.67 -4.50
C GLY A 141 -3.81 -5.96 -5.68
N ILE A 142 -3.60 -5.24 -6.78
CA ILE A 142 -4.12 -5.60 -8.10
C ILE A 142 -2.92 -5.99 -8.97
N GLU A 143 -3.10 -6.93 -9.88
CA GLU A 143 -2.13 -7.20 -10.93
C GLU A 143 -2.19 -6.07 -11.96
N GLY A 144 -1.04 -5.50 -12.34
CA GLY A 144 -1.01 -4.44 -13.35
C GLY A 144 -1.60 -4.91 -14.69
N VAL A 145 -2.26 -4.00 -15.40
CA VAL A 145 -2.58 -4.21 -16.83
C VAL A 145 -1.29 -4.00 -17.61
N MET A 146 -0.85 -5.00 -18.36
CA MET A 146 0.25 -4.82 -19.31
C MET A 146 -0.21 -3.94 -20.45
N VAL A 147 0.47 -2.82 -20.67
CA VAL A 147 0.25 -1.94 -21.83
C VAL A 147 1.23 -2.29 -22.94
N LYS A 148 0.82 -2.04 -24.19
CA LYS A 148 1.55 -2.50 -25.38
C LYS A 148 3.00 -1.98 -25.42
N GLU A 149 3.22 -0.79 -24.88
CA GLU A 149 4.49 -0.08 -24.81
C GLU A 149 5.49 -0.72 -23.82
N GLU A 150 5.00 -1.53 -22.87
CA GLU A 150 5.81 -2.24 -21.87
C GLU A 150 6.21 -3.66 -22.32
N ILE A 151 5.69 -4.13 -23.46
CA ILE A 151 5.90 -5.49 -23.96
C ILE A 151 6.95 -5.47 -25.08
N ASP A 152 7.97 -6.33 -24.94
CA ASP A 152 9.05 -6.49 -25.93
C ASP A 152 8.49 -6.68 -27.35
N GLU A 153 8.92 -5.81 -28.27
CA GLU A 153 8.48 -5.81 -29.67
C GLU A 153 8.83 -7.09 -30.42
N ASN A 154 9.84 -7.84 -29.94
CA ASN A 154 10.25 -9.12 -30.50
C ASN A 154 9.23 -10.24 -30.21
N ILE A 155 8.31 -10.04 -29.26
CA ILE A 155 7.24 -11.00 -28.99
C ILE A 155 6.22 -10.94 -30.13
N PRO A 156 5.82 -12.11 -30.72
CA PRO A 156 4.81 -12.15 -31.78
C PRO A 156 3.52 -11.43 -31.37
N SER A 157 2.93 -10.66 -32.30
CA SER A 157 1.74 -9.83 -32.02
C SER A 157 0.61 -10.61 -31.34
N HIS A 158 0.28 -11.81 -31.82
CA HIS A 158 -0.76 -12.66 -31.24
C HIS A 158 -0.47 -13.11 -29.79
N GLN A 159 0.80 -13.19 -29.38
CA GLN A 159 1.18 -13.46 -28.00
C GLN A 159 1.10 -12.19 -27.16
N ARG A 160 1.54 -11.04 -27.69
CA ARG A 160 1.37 -9.75 -27.04
C ARG A 160 -0.09 -9.45 -26.74
N ASP A 161 -0.98 -9.66 -27.72
CA ASP A 161 -2.42 -9.46 -27.55
C ASP A 161 -2.99 -10.35 -26.44
N LYS A 162 -2.55 -11.62 -26.36
CA LYS A 162 -2.95 -12.53 -25.27
C LYS A 162 -2.43 -12.08 -23.91
N MET A 163 -1.21 -11.55 -23.84
CA MET A 163 -0.62 -11.03 -22.61
C MET A 163 -1.40 -9.81 -22.12
N ILE A 164 -1.68 -8.84 -22.99
CA ILE A 164 -2.47 -7.65 -22.68
C ILE A 164 -3.87 -8.06 -22.19
N ILE A 165 -4.58 -8.90 -22.97
CA ILE A 165 -5.94 -9.36 -22.64
C ILE A 165 -5.98 -10.20 -21.36
N GLY A 166 -4.90 -10.93 -21.05
CA GLY A 166 -4.80 -11.78 -19.86
C GLY A 166 -4.40 -11.04 -18.58
N SER A 167 -3.90 -9.80 -18.69
CA SER A 167 -3.39 -9.01 -17.57
C SER A 167 -4.47 -8.12 -16.92
N GLY A 168 -4.29 -7.75 -15.66
CA GLY A 168 -5.15 -6.76 -14.98
C GLY A 168 -6.56 -7.20 -14.61
N PHE A 169 -6.90 -8.48 -14.82
CA PHE A 169 -8.19 -9.06 -14.42
C PHE A 169 -8.12 -9.84 -13.10
N SER A 170 -6.97 -9.83 -12.42
CA SER A 170 -6.80 -10.41 -11.09
C SER A 170 -6.50 -9.31 -10.06
N GLY A 171 -7.27 -9.36 -8.97
CA GLY A 171 -7.07 -8.51 -7.81
C GLY A 171 -7.62 -9.24 -6.61
N GLN A 172 -6.92 -9.12 -5.49
CA GLN A 172 -7.29 -9.80 -4.26
C GLN A 172 -7.18 -8.85 -3.08
N VAL A 173 -8.04 -9.07 -2.10
CA VAL A 173 -7.83 -8.55 -0.76
C VAL A 173 -7.57 -9.74 0.14
N VAL A 174 -6.37 -9.81 0.71
CA VAL A 174 -6.00 -10.86 1.65
C VAL A 174 -5.76 -10.26 3.02
N VAL A 175 -6.34 -10.89 4.04
CA VAL A 175 -6.20 -10.46 5.43
C VAL A 175 -5.43 -11.54 6.20
N GLY A 176 -4.17 -11.23 6.52
CA GLY A 176 -3.39 -11.96 7.50
C GLY A 176 -3.64 -11.39 8.89
N PHE A 177 -3.84 -12.25 9.88
CA PHE A 177 -4.04 -11.82 11.27
C PHE A 177 -3.23 -12.70 12.20
N LYS A 178 -2.33 -12.07 12.96
CA LYS A 178 -1.56 -12.68 14.01
C LYS A 178 -1.85 -11.98 15.34
N ALA A 179 -2.05 -12.76 16.39
CA ALA A 179 -2.21 -12.24 17.74
C ALA A 179 -1.48 -13.12 18.76
N LYS A 180 -0.69 -12.49 19.64
CA LYS A 180 0.14 -13.17 20.65
C LYS A 180 1.04 -14.28 20.05
N GLY A 181 1.59 -14.02 18.87
CA GLY A 181 2.44 -14.96 18.13
C GLY A 181 1.68 -16.02 17.33
N GLU A 182 0.37 -16.19 17.54
CA GLU A 182 -0.45 -17.20 16.87
C GLU A 182 -1.05 -16.65 15.57
N VAL A 183 -0.86 -17.37 14.47
CA VAL A 183 -1.46 -17.02 13.16
C VAL A 183 -2.92 -17.50 13.15
N ILE A 184 -3.84 -16.53 13.16
CA ILE A 184 -5.29 -16.77 13.15
C ILE A 184 -5.81 -16.79 11.71
N LEU A 185 -5.33 -15.86 10.87
CA LEU A 185 -5.61 -15.84 9.43
C LEU A 185 -4.29 -15.80 8.65
N GLN A 186 -4.21 -16.59 7.60
CA GLN A 186 -3.01 -16.73 6.78
C GLN A 186 -2.74 -15.47 5.95
N PRO A 187 -1.50 -14.96 5.90
CA PRO A 187 -1.14 -13.79 5.10
C PRO A 187 -1.07 -14.12 3.60
N LEU A 188 -0.92 -13.09 2.76
CA LEU A 188 -0.89 -13.20 1.29
C LEU A 188 0.02 -14.33 0.79
N CYS A 189 1.26 -14.39 1.27
CA CYS A 189 2.26 -15.32 0.74
C CYS A 189 1.97 -16.80 1.07
N GLU A 190 1.13 -17.10 2.05
CA GLU A 190 0.69 -18.47 2.32
C GLU A 190 -0.43 -18.90 1.37
N LEU A 191 -1.28 -17.96 0.94
CA LEU A 191 -2.34 -18.22 -0.04
C LEU A 191 -1.82 -18.17 -1.50
N TYR A 192 -0.79 -17.36 -1.74
CA TYR A 192 -0.15 -17.14 -3.04
C TYR A 192 1.38 -17.31 -2.93
N PRO A 193 1.89 -18.55 -2.78
CA PRO A 193 3.33 -18.81 -2.59
C PRO A 193 4.21 -18.36 -3.76
N ASN A 194 3.62 -18.17 -4.94
CA ASN A 194 4.30 -17.64 -6.11
C ASN A 194 4.90 -16.24 -5.88
N VAL A 195 4.32 -15.46 -4.96
CA VAL A 195 4.88 -14.16 -4.54
C VAL A 195 6.26 -14.32 -3.90
N LEU A 196 6.50 -15.38 -3.12
CA LEU A 196 7.80 -15.65 -2.50
C LEU A 196 8.85 -16.14 -3.49
N THR A 197 8.42 -16.82 -4.55
CA THR A 197 9.33 -17.36 -5.58
C THR A 197 9.72 -16.34 -6.64
N ASP A 198 9.12 -15.16 -6.64
CA ASP A 198 9.46 -14.06 -7.56
C ASP A 198 10.81 -13.46 -7.18
N THR A 199 11.83 -13.73 -7.99
CA THR A 199 13.19 -13.19 -7.85
C THR A 199 13.46 -12.01 -8.78
N GLU A 200 12.55 -11.70 -9.70
CA GLU A 200 12.72 -10.66 -10.72
C GLU A 200 12.29 -9.30 -10.17
N SER A 201 11.29 -9.29 -9.29
CA SER A 201 10.85 -8.08 -8.59
C SER A 201 11.94 -7.54 -7.66
N VAL A 202 12.32 -6.28 -7.86
CA VAL A 202 13.21 -5.52 -6.97
C VAL A 202 12.46 -4.38 -6.29
N PHE A 203 13.00 -3.86 -5.18
CA PHE A 203 12.41 -2.67 -4.58
C PHE A 203 12.43 -1.49 -5.57
N PRO A 204 11.41 -0.63 -5.57
CA PRO A 204 11.28 0.48 -6.52
C PRO A 204 12.30 1.63 -6.34
N THR A 205 13.43 1.40 -5.67
CA THR A 205 14.48 2.38 -5.40
C THR A 205 15.27 2.82 -6.66
N GLY A 206 15.10 2.14 -7.80
CA GLY A 206 15.96 2.26 -8.99
C GLY A 206 15.52 3.19 -10.12
N ARG A 207 14.42 3.95 -10.03
CA ARG A 207 13.94 4.81 -11.15
C ARG A 207 14.44 6.25 -11.16
N GLN A 208 15.34 6.66 -10.27
CA GLN A 208 16.05 7.94 -10.39
C GLN A 208 17.42 7.73 -11.01
N MET A 209 17.49 7.71 -12.34
CA MET A 209 18.60 8.15 -13.22
C MET A 209 18.49 7.49 -14.59
N MET A 210 17.56 7.97 -15.42
CA MET A 210 17.83 8.08 -16.85
C MET A 210 17.37 9.47 -17.30
N SER A 211 18.33 10.39 -17.24
CA SER A 211 18.29 11.66 -17.94
C SER A 211 18.38 11.41 -19.45
N ALA A 212 17.44 11.98 -20.20
CA ALA A 212 17.69 12.56 -21.51
C ALA A 212 16.82 13.80 -21.66
#